data_AF-W4QWC4-F1
#
_entry.id   AF-W4QWC4-F1
#
_cell.length_a   1.000
_cell.length_b   1.000
_cell.length_c   1.000
_cell.angle_alpha   90.00
_cell.angle_beta   90.00
_cell.angle_gamma   90.00
#
_symmetry.space_group_name_H-M   'P 1'
#
loop_
_entity.id
_entity.type
_entity.pdbx_description
1 polymer ?
#
loop_
_entity_poly.entity_id
_entity_poly.type
_entity_poly.pdbx_seq_one_letter_code
_entity_poly.pdbx_strand_id
1 'polypeptide(L)'
;MSAIAGIYHRDKSPVPTEHSNMIMGPLNQFPADYIQTWRDDNIFLGCHAQWITPESVGEVLPYYDHERKLAITADAIIDNRQELFEKLQIRRS
;
A
#
# COMPACT_ATOMS: atom_id res chain seq x y z
N MET A 1 14.64 -3.38 0.55
CA MET A 1 13.73 -3.59 -0.59
C MET A 1 12.33 -3.72 -0.03
N SER A 2 11.42 -2.90 -0.52
CA SER A 2 10.00 -2.92 -0.18
C SER A 2 9.24 -3.85 -1.14
N ALA A 3 7.98 -4.13 -0.81
CA ALA A 3 7.08 -4.87 -1.68
C ALA A 3 5.62 -4.48 -1.44
N ILE A 4 4.81 -4.60 -2.49
CA ILE A 4 3.35 -4.54 -2.41
C ILE A 4 2.75 -5.87 -2.86
N ALA A 5 1.56 -6.16 -2.35
CA ALA A 5 0.78 -7.33 -2.75
C ALA A 5 -0.69 -6.95 -2.94
N GLY A 6 -1.40 -7.69 -3.79
CA GLY A 6 -2.82 -7.48 -3.99
C GLY A 6 -3.53 -8.73 -4.51
N ILE A 7 -4.78 -8.90 -4.08
CA ILE A 7 -5.69 -9.95 -4.57
C ILE A 7 -7.00 -9.26 -4.97
N TYR A 8 -7.50 -9.60 -6.15
CA TYR A 8 -8.80 -9.13 -6.63
C TYR A 8 -9.60 -10.29 -7.21
N HIS A 9 -10.72 -10.60 -6.59
CA HIS A 9 -11.67 -11.58 -7.07
C HIS A 9 -12.69 -10.91 -7.99
N ARG A 10 -12.57 -11.19 -9.30
CA ARG A 10 -13.45 -10.64 -10.35
C ARG A 10 -14.91 -11.08 -10.21
N ASP A 11 -15.14 -12.26 -9.64
CA ASP A 11 -16.46 -12.82 -9.36
C ASP A 11 -17.13 -12.22 -8.12
N LYS A 12 -16.45 -11.26 -7.46
CA LYS A 12 -16.87 -10.62 -6.21
C LYS A 12 -16.99 -11.57 -5.02
N SER A 13 -16.41 -12.76 -5.10
CA SER A 13 -16.30 -13.62 -3.92
C SER A 13 -15.33 -12.98 -2.90
N PRO A 14 -15.59 -13.10 -1.58
CA PRO A 14 -14.70 -12.57 -0.58
C PRO A 14 -13.30 -13.21 -0.69
N VAL A 15 -12.23 -12.43 -0.49
CA VAL A 15 -10.87 -12.96 -0.42
C VAL A 15 -10.69 -13.69 0.92
N PRO A 16 -10.43 -14.99 0.96
CA PRO A 16 -10.18 -15.70 2.22
C PRO A 16 -8.95 -15.14 2.93
N THR A 17 -8.99 -15.07 4.27
CA THR A 17 -7.86 -14.56 5.08
C THR A 17 -6.61 -15.40 4.88
N GLU A 18 -6.76 -16.69 4.61
CA GLU A 18 -5.67 -17.61 4.28
C GLU A 18 -4.90 -17.15 3.04
N HIS A 19 -5.59 -16.60 2.03
CA HIS A 19 -4.94 -16.12 0.82
C HIS A 19 -4.09 -14.88 1.09
N SER A 20 -4.57 -13.96 1.93
CA SER A 20 -3.79 -12.82 2.41
C SER A 20 -2.52 -13.25 3.15
N ASN A 21 -2.60 -14.28 3.99
CA ASN A 21 -1.44 -14.82 4.69
C ASN A 21 -0.47 -15.54 3.75
N MET A 22 -0.97 -16.28 2.75
CA MET A 22 -0.14 -16.97 1.77
C MET A 22 0.65 -16.00 0.88
N ILE A 23 0.07 -14.85 0.52
CA ILE A 23 0.76 -13.86 -0.32
C ILE A 23 1.74 -13.00 0.48
N MET A 24 1.44 -12.68 1.75
CA MET A 24 2.32 -11.88 2.59
C MET A 24 3.41 -12.70 3.28
N GLY A 25 3.14 -13.97 3.60
CA GLY A 25 4.03 -14.85 4.36
C GLY A 25 5.46 -14.94 3.81
N PRO A 26 5.66 -15.17 2.49
CA PRO A 26 6.99 -15.20 1.89
C PRO A 26 7.76 -13.88 1.98
N LEU A 27 7.09 -12.74 2.18
CA LEU A 27 7.74 -11.45 2.30
C LEU A 27 8.43 -11.26 3.66
N ASN A 28 7.97 -11.97 4.70
CA ASN A 28 8.49 -11.85 6.06
C ASN A 28 9.98 -12.24 6.21
N GLN A 29 10.56 -12.94 5.23
CA GLN A 29 11.99 -13.24 5.22
C GLN A 29 12.85 -12.00 4.89
N PHE A 30 12.24 -10.96 4.34
CA PHE A 30 12.89 -9.69 4.04
C PHE A 30 12.67 -8.69 5.18
N PRO A 31 13.64 -7.80 5.46
CA PRO A 31 13.44 -6.79 6.48
C PRO A 31 12.33 -5.80 6.09
N ALA A 32 11.54 -5.35 7.06
CA ALA A 32 10.59 -4.25 6.92
C ALA A 32 10.59 -3.40 8.19
N ASP A 33 10.49 -2.09 7.99
CA ASP A 33 10.24 -1.13 9.07
C ASP A 33 8.73 -1.03 9.35
N TYR A 34 7.91 -1.31 8.33
CA TYR A 34 6.45 -1.25 8.44
C TYR A 34 5.77 -2.31 7.56
N ILE A 35 4.80 -3.02 8.13
CA ILE A 35 3.96 -3.97 7.40
C ILE A 35 2.50 -3.68 7.74
N GLN A 36 1.68 -3.48 6.71
CA GLN A 36 0.25 -3.26 6.88
C GLN A 36 -0.54 -3.88 5.73
N THR A 37 -1.79 -4.21 6.02
CA THR A 37 -2.74 -4.72 5.04
C THR A 37 -4.05 -3.95 5.10
N TRP A 38 -4.74 -3.93 3.97
CA TRP A 38 -6.10 -3.42 3.82
C TRP A 38 -6.93 -4.45 3.07
N ARG A 39 -8.19 -4.60 3.45
CA ARG A 39 -9.11 -5.56 2.83
C ARG A 39 -10.52 -4.99 2.79
N ASP A 40 -11.19 -5.24 1.68
CA ASP A 40 -12.62 -5.00 1.52
C ASP A 40 -13.21 -6.10 0.65
N ASP A 41 -14.01 -6.96 1.26
CA ASP A 41 -14.70 -8.11 0.66
C ASP A 41 -13.83 -8.91 -0.35
N ASN A 42 -13.97 -8.61 -1.64
CA ASN A 42 -13.32 -9.28 -2.77
C ASN A 42 -11.96 -8.67 -3.19
N ILE A 43 -11.42 -7.73 -2.40
CA ILE A 43 -10.13 -7.07 -2.63
C ILE A 43 -9.25 -7.15 -1.36
N PHE A 44 -7.97 -7.41 -1.56
CA PHE A 44 -6.92 -7.30 -0.55
C PHE A 44 -5.74 -6.50 -1.11
N LEU A 45 -5.14 -5.65 -0.28
CA LEU A 45 -3.90 -4.93 -0.53
C LEU A 45 -2.95 -5.12 0.65
N GLY A 46 -1.66 -5.27 0.36
CA GLY A 46 -0.59 -5.38 1.35
C GLY A 46 0.57 -4.43 1.03
N CYS A 47 1.25 -3.97 2.07
CA CYS A 47 2.48 -3.20 2.00
C CYS A 47 3.51 -3.78 2.98
N HIS A 48 4.73 -4.01 2.48
CA HIS A 48 5.88 -4.47 3.23
C HIS A 48 7.02 -3.47 2.98
N ALA A 49 7.03 -2.39 3.76
CA ALA A 49 7.80 -1.19 3.49
C ALA A 49 9.12 -1.13 4.28
N GLN A 50 10.13 -0.54 3.66
CA GLN A 50 11.33 -0.05 4.33
C GLN A 50 11.39 1.46 4.20
N TRP A 51 11.86 2.14 5.24
CA TRP A 51 11.97 3.59 5.23
C TRP A 51 13.24 4.03 4.51
N ILE A 52 13.12 4.21 3.20
CA ILE A 52 14.25 4.57 2.33
C ILE A 52 14.46 6.08 2.29
N THR A 53 13.38 6.87 2.36
CA THR A 53 13.44 8.34 2.33
C THR A 53 12.80 8.95 3.57
N PRO A 54 13.13 10.21 3.95
CA PRO A 54 12.46 10.88 5.06
C PRO A 54 10.93 10.93 4.90
N GLU A 55 10.43 11.05 3.67
CA GLU A 55 9.00 11.09 3.35
C GLU A 55 8.29 9.76 3.59
N SER A 56 9.01 8.63 3.51
CA SER A 56 8.45 7.30 3.78
C SER A 56 8.24 7.03 5.27
N VAL A 57 8.88 7.82 6.15
CA VAL A 57 8.72 7.70 7.60
C VAL A 57 7.33 8.22 7.99
N GLY A 58 6.50 7.34 8.55
CA GLY A 58 5.12 7.68 8.93
C GLY A 58 4.13 7.67 7.76
N GLU A 59 4.55 7.28 6.55
CA GLU A 59 3.63 7.00 5.45
C GLU A 59 2.76 5.78 5.81
N VAL A 60 1.45 5.90 5.59
CA VAL A 60 0.48 4.85 5.89
C VAL A 60 0.01 4.22 4.58
N LEU A 61 0.51 3.03 4.28
CA LEU A 61 0.11 2.23 3.13
C LEU A 61 -0.21 0.79 3.57
N PRO A 62 -1.32 0.18 3.07
CA PRO A 62 -2.27 0.76 2.14
C PRO A 62 -3.10 1.90 2.76
N TYR A 63 -3.23 3.00 2.02
CA TYR A 63 -4.04 4.16 2.40
C TYR A 63 -5.47 3.96 1.93
N TYR A 64 -6.44 4.29 2.79
CA TYR A 64 -7.86 4.28 2.46
C TYR A 64 -8.46 5.67 2.64
N ASP A 65 -9.04 6.20 1.56
CA ASP A 65 -9.82 7.43 1.57
C ASP A 65 -11.30 7.10 1.84
N HIS A 66 -11.78 7.42 3.04
CA HIS A 66 -13.17 7.16 3.43
C HIS A 66 -14.21 7.98 2.67
N GLU A 67 -13.87 9.19 2.22
CA GLU A 67 -14.79 10.03 1.46
C GLU A 67 -14.95 9.52 0.03
N ARG A 68 -13.82 9.18 -0.62
CA ARG A 68 -13.80 8.71 -2.01
C ARG A 68 -14.03 7.21 -2.15
N LYS A 69 -13.94 6.46 -1.04
CA LYS A 69 -14.00 4.99 -1.00
C LYS A 69 -12.96 4.33 -1.91
N LEU A 70 -11.73 4.87 -1.87
CA LEU A 70 -10.61 4.39 -2.67
C LEU A 70 -9.49 3.90 -1.76
N ALA A 71 -8.88 2.77 -2.13
CA ALA A 71 -7.71 2.23 -1.47
C ALA A 71 -6.51 2.25 -2.42
N ILE A 72 -5.32 2.55 -1.90
CA ILE A 72 -4.08 2.49 -2.67
C ILE A 72 -2.94 1.95 -1.81
N THR A 73 -2.07 1.15 -2.42
CA THR A 73 -0.76 0.77 -1.87
C THR A 73 0.28 1.04 -2.95
N ALA A 74 1.50 1.37 -2.54
CA ALA A 74 2.59 1.66 -3.48
C ALA A 74 3.93 1.25 -2.87
N ASP A 75 4.85 0.86 -3.75
CA ASP A 75 6.27 0.82 -3.48
C ASP A 75 6.92 1.73 -4.52
N ALA A 76 7.10 3.00 -4.14
CA ALA A 76 7.53 4.04 -5.07
C ALA A 76 8.35 5.13 -4.36
N ILE A 77 9.42 5.58 -5.02
CA ILE A 77 10.13 6.80 -4.70
C ILE A 77 9.82 7.79 -5.83
N ILE A 78 9.32 8.97 -5.46
CA ILE A 78 8.89 9.99 -6.41
C ILE A 78 9.86 11.16 -6.36
N ASP A 79 10.93 11.11 -7.17
CA ASP A 79 12.01 12.10 -7.13
C ASP A 79 11.52 13.53 -7.42
N ASN A 80 10.54 13.68 -8.31
CA ASN A 80 9.95 14.96 -8.67
C ASN A 80 8.69 15.30 -7.85
N ARG A 81 8.57 14.78 -6.62
CA ARG A 81 7.41 15.01 -5.73
C ARG A 81 7.06 16.48 -5.60
N GLN A 82 8.06 17.35 -5.41
CA GLN A 82 7.81 18.79 -5.28
C GLN A 82 7.17 19.38 -6.54
N GLU A 83 7.73 19.08 -7.71
CA GLU A 83 7.22 19.55 -9.00
C GLU A 83 5.79 19.04 -9.25
N LEU A 84 5.51 17.78 -8.88
CA LEU A 84 4.17 17.20 -9.01
C LEU A 84 3.15 17.87 -8.10
N PHE A 85 3.51 18.20 -6.85
CA PHE A 85 2.62 18.94 -5.96
C PHE A 85 2.25 20.31 -6.55
N GLU A 86 3.22 21.01 -7.13
CA GLU A 86 3.00 22.30 -7.79
C GLU A 86 2.14 22.15 -9.05
N LYS A 87 2.44 21.19 -9.94
CA LYS A 87 1.68 20.98 -11.19
C LYS A 87 0.26 20.46 -10.96
N LEU A 88 0.08 19.56 -10.00
CA LEU A 88 -1.21 18.95 -9.68
C LEU A 88 -2.01 19.74 -8.64
N GLN A 89 -1.47 20.87 -8.15
CA GLN A 89 -2.11 21.74 -7.16
C GLN A 89 -2.51 21.00 -5.88
N ILE A 90 -1.65 20.07 -5.43
CA ILE A 90 -1.87 19.28 -4.22
C ILE A 90 -1.48 20.14 -3.01
N ARG A 91 -2.39 20.25 -2.03
CA ARG A 91 -2.11 20.95 -0.77
C ARG A 91 -1.06 20.16 0.02
N ARG A 92 -0.05 20.86 0.54
CA ARG A 92 0.90 20.28 1.50
C ARG A 92 0.17 20.15 2.85
N SER A 93 0.09 18.93 3.37
CA SER A 93 -0.41 18.61 4.71
C SER A 93 0.68 18.78 5.76
#